data_AF-A0A8J6S323-F1
#
_entry.id   AF-A0A8J6S323-F1
#
_cell.length_a   1.000
_cell.length_b   1.000
_cell.length_c   1.000
_cell.angle_alpha   90.00
_cell.angle_beta   90.00
_cell.angle_gamma   90.00
#
_symmetry.space_group_name_H-M   'P 1'
#
loop_
_entity.id
_entity.type
_entity.pdbx_description
1 polymer ?
#
loop_
_entity_poly.entity_id
_entity_poly.type
_entity_poly.pdbx_seq_one_letter_code
_entity_poly.pdbx_strand_id
1 'polypeptide(L)'
;MEFNWESFTYDEGWLREAVRLEDEADCDIEAGFDWGASLGALIAHPEAYSRLVRLRSMVMRSFGELLAEWNLGVGTYAATVCGRKLLMERLLHPAPEVQQQLLAMLEEDLAIFAGGSDSLLDRSRLRELLRGVLTQQDWELIAAIAGDCVRERVMEQFQAAKTA
;
A
#
# COMPACT_ATOMS: atom_id res chain seq x y z
N MET A 1 -21.43 0.70 12.68
CA MET A 1 -20.94 1.62 11.63
C MET A 1 -20.48 0.73 10.50
N GLU A 2 -21.08 0.87 9.32
CA GLU A 2 -20.76 0.05 8.14
C GLU A 2 -19.57 0.69 7.41
N PHE A 3 -18.52 -0.10 7.18
CA PHE A 3 -17.31 0.38 6.52
C PHE A 3 -17.47 0.22 5.01
N ASN A 4 -17.38 1.32 4.26
CA ASN A 4 -17.51 1.26 2.81
C ASN A 4 -16.19 0.89 2.14
N TRP A 5 -15.97 -0.41 1.94
CA TRP A 5 -14.76 -0.94 1.29
C TRP A 5 -14.62 -0.53 -0.18
N GLU A 6 -15.70 -0.15 -0.87
CA GLU A 6 -15.63 0.31 -2.26
C GLU A 6 -14.83 1.61 -2.41
N SER A 7 -14.69 2.37 -1.32
CA SER A 7 -13.90 3.59 -1.28
C SER A 7 -12.41 3.36 -1.01
N PHE A 8 -11.95 2.10 -0.90
CA PHE A 8 -10.57 1.71 -0.58
C PHE A 8 -9.56 1.92 -1.75
N THR A 9 -9.99 2.47 -2.89
CA THR A 9 -9.18 2.59 -4.12
C THR A 9 -8.69 4.02 -4.40
N TYR A 10 -7.81 4.14 -5.41
CA TYR A 10 -7.28 5.37 -5.99
C TYR A 10 -7.23 5.20 -7.51
N ASP A 11 -7.20 6.31 -8.24
CA ASP A 11 -6.81 6.31 -9.64
C ASP A 11 -5.37 5.79 -9.81
N GLU A 12 -5.11 5.05 -10.90
CA GLU A 12 -3.80 4.44 -11.15
C GLU A 12 -2.69 5.48 -11.37
N GLY A 13 -2.99 6.60 -12.02
CA GLY A 13 -2.05 7.70 -12.21
C GLY A 13 -1.69 8.34 -10.87
N TRP A 14 -2.68 8.54 -10.00
CA TRP A 14 -2.46 9.04 -8.65
C TRP A 14 -1.59 8.08 -7.82
N LEU A 15 -1.89 6.77 -7.86
CA LEU A 15 -1.12 5.77 -7.12
C LEU A 15 0.37 5.76 -7.52
N ARG A 16 0.66 5.83 -8.82
CA ARG A 16 2.04 5.89 -9.32
C ARG A 16 2.78 7.13 -8.81
N GLU A 17 2.10 8.28 -8.82
CA GLU A 17 2.69 9.54 -8.37
C GLU A 17 2.89 9.54 -6.85
N ALA A 18 1.95 9.02 -6.07
CA ALA A 18 2.10 8.89 -4.63
C ALA A 18 3.30 8.01 -4.25
N VAL A 19 3.45 6.84 -4.89
CA VAL A 19 4.62 5.97 -4.67
C VAL A 19 5.91 6.68 -5.08
N ARG A 20 5.90 7.44 -6.18
CA ARG A 20 7.08 8.18 -6.66
C ARG A 20 7.52 9.25 -5.66
N LEU A 21 6.57 10.00 -5.13
CA LEU A 21 6.82 11.06 -4.15
C LEU A 21 7.32 10.48 -2.82
N GLU A 22 6.75 9.37 -2.35
CA GLU A 22 7.22 8.68 -1.12
C GLU A 22 8.66 8.17 -1.27
N ASP A 23 8.99 7.57 -2.41
CA ASP A 23 10.36 7.11 -2.73
C ASP A 23 11.35 8.28 -2.80
N GLU A 24 10.96 9.41 -3.39
CA GLU A 24 11.80 10.61 -3.50
C GLU A 24 12.04 11.29 -2.15
N ALA A 25 11.03 11.31 -1.27
CA ALA A 25 11.08 12.00 0.01
C ALA A 25 11.63 11.16 1.16
N ASP A 26 11.91 9.86 0.94
CA ASP A 26 12.27 8.87 1.96
C ASP A 26 11.36 8.94 3.20
N CYS A 27 10.10 9.30 2.97
CA CYS A 27 9.09 9.44 4.01
C CYS A 27 7.73 9.05 3.47
N ASP A 28 6.88 8.51 4.36
CA ASP A 28 5.46 8.40 4.07
C ASP A 28 4.90 9.81 4.01
N ILE A 29 4.72 10.33 2.80
CA ILE A 29 4.01 11.59 2.59
C ILE A 29 2.54 11.44 3.00
N GLU A 30 2.07 10.19 3.16
CA GLU A 30 0.65 9.87 3.37
C GLU A 30 -0.19 10.65 2.36
N ALA A 31 0.31 10.74 1.11
CA ALA A 31 -0.07 11.77 0.17
C ALA A 31 -1.59 11.90 0.15
N GLY A 32 -2.06 13.11 0.50
CA GLY A 32 -3.45 13.35 0.84
C GLY A 32 -4.39 12.76 -0.21
N PHE A 33 -5.43 12.09 0.28
CA PHE A 33 -6.45 11.42 -0.52
C PHE A 33 -6.94 12.34 -1.67
N ASP A 34 -7.08 11.80 -2.89
CA ASP A 34 -7.81 12.50 -3.94
C ASP A 34 -9.30 12.54 -3.56
N TRP A 35 -9.68 13.63 -2.89
CA TRP A 35 -11.04 13.79 -2.39
C TRP A 35 -12.07 13.88 -3.50
N GLY A 36 -11.68 14.19 -4.74
CA GLY A 36 -12.51 14.16 -5.96
C GLY A 36 -14.02 14.13 -5.75
N ALA A 37 -14.65 13.03 -6.13
CA ALA A 37 -16.08 12.79 -5.96
C ALA A 37 -16.50 12.43 -4.51
N SER A 38 -15.54 12.05 -3.67
CA SER A 38 -15.76 11.56 -2.30
C SER A 38 -15.77 12.67 -1.24
N LEU A 39 -15.47 13.93 -1.61
CA LEU A 39 -15.40 15.07 -0.70
C LEU A 39 -16.73 15.31 0.02
N GLY A 40 -17.86 15.18 -0.69
CA GLY A 40 -19.18 15.33 -0.08
C GLY A 40 -19.45 14.28 1.00
N ALA A 41 -18.98 13.05 0.81
CA ALA A 41 -19.14 11.98 1.76
C ALA A 41 -18.16 12.10 2.95
N LEU A 42 -16.94 12.61 2.72
CA LEU A 42 -16.02 13.02 3.80
C LEU A 42 -16.69 14.06 4.71
N ILE A 43 -17.28 15.11 4.14
CA ILE A 43 -17.95 16.16 4.91
C ILE A 43 -19.15 15.59 5.71
N ALA A 44 -19.89 14.65 5.12
CA ALA A 44 -21.04 14.03 5.78
C ALA A 44 -20.64 13.09 6.93
N HIS A 45 -19.51 12.40 6.83
CA HIS A 45 -19.08 11.37 7.78
C HIS A 45 -17.57 11.44 8.10
N PRO A 46 -17.08 12.55 8.67
CA PRO A 46 -15.64 12.82 8.79
C PRO A 46 -14.89 11.77 9.61
N GLU A 47 -15.50 11.22 10.66
CA GLU A 47 -14.89 10.18 11.51
C GLU A 47 -14.78 8.82 10.80
N ALA A 48 -15.78 8.43 10.00
CA ALA A 48 -15.73 7.18 9.26
C ALA A 48 -14.65 7.24 8.17
N TYR A 49 -14.53 8.39 7.51
CA TYR A 49 -13.52 8.63 6.49
C TYR A 49 -12.11 8.76 7.05
N SER A 50 -11.91 9.43 8.20
CA SER A 50 -10.59 9.52 8.82
C SER A 50 -10.07 8.13 9.22
N ARG A 51 -10.94 7.26 9.73
CA ARG A 51 -10.64 5.86 10.03
C ARG A 51 -10.27 5.05 8.79
N LEU A 52 -10.99 5.24 7.68
CA LEU A 52 -10.68 4.62 6.39
C LEU A 52 -9.30 5.04 5.85
N VAL A 53 -9.01 6.34 5.88
CA VAL A 53 -7.71 6.87 5.42
C VAL A 53 -6.59 6.28 6.29
N ARG A 54 -6.76 6.29 7.61
CA ARG A 54 -5.78 5.74 8.55
C ARG A 54 -5.52 4.25 8.30
N LEU A 55 -6.57 3.45 8.13
CA LEU A 55 -6.45 2.02 7.82
C LEU A 55 -5.67 1.80 6.53
N ARG A 56 -5.97 2.58 5.48
CA ARG A 56 -5.27 2.47 4.21
C ARG A 56 -3.81 2.85 4.34
N SER A 57 -3.49 3.94 5.02
CA SER A 57 -2.10 4.35 5.28
C SER A 57 -1.34 3.24 6.00
N MET A 58 -1.92 2.64 7.04
CA MET A 58 -1.32 1.47 7.72
C MET A 58 -1.02 0.32 6.76
N VAL A 59 -2.00 -0.06 5.93
CA VAL A 59 -1.87 -1.17 4.96
C VAL A 59 -0.78 -0.88 3.93
N MET A 60 -0.83 0.29 3.27
CA MET A 60 0.09 0.63 2.18
C MET A 60 1.52 0.83 2.66
N ARG A 61 1.68 1.45 3.84
CA ARG A 61 2.97 1.57 4.51
C ARG A 61 3.54 0.20 4.85
N SER A 62 2.77 -0.62 5.56
CA SER A 62 3.24 -1.95 5.98
C SER A 62 3.60 -2.83 4.79
N PHE A 63 2.92 -2.67 3.66
CA PHE A 63 3.25 -3.36 2.43
C PHE A 63 4.54 -2.83 1.78
N GLY A 64 4.73 -1.51 1.74
CA GLY A 64 5.96 -0.90 1.26
C GLY A 64 7.18 -1.33 2.08
N GLU A 65 7.07 -1.30 3.41
CA GLU A 65 8.11 -1.78 4.32
C GLU A 65 8.43 -3.26 4.10
N LEU A 66 7.41 -4.10 3.86
CA LEU A 66 7.58 -5.52 3.55
C LEU A 66 8.43 -5.73 2.27
N LEU A 67 8.15 -4.99 1.19
CA LEU A 67 8.89 -5.12 -0.06
C LEU A 67 10.31 -4.52 0.02
N ALA A 68 10.49 -3.44 0.78
CA ALA A 68 11.80 -2.83 0.99
C ALA A 68 12.78 -3.83 1.64
N GLU A 69 12.31 -4.64 2.59
CA GLU A 69 13.11 -5.69 3.24
C GLU A 69 13.59 -6.78 2.27
N TRP A 70 12.94 -6.94 1.12
CA TRP A 70 13.29 -7.98 0.14
C TRP A 70 14.42 -7.56 -0.81
N ASN A 71 14.89 -6.31 -0.74
CA ASN A 71 16.04 -5.82 -1.49
C ASN A 71 15.92 -6.02 -3.02
N LEU A 72 14.76 -5.67 -3.59
CA LEU A 72 14.46 -5.87 -5.01
C LEU A 72 15.24 -4.94 -5.97
N GLY A 73 16.05 -4.00 -5.44
CA GLY A 73 16.88 -3.08 -6.22
C GLY A 73 16.05 -2.20 -7.16
N VAL A 74 16.43 -2.15 -8.44
CA VAL A 74 15.70 -1.35 -9.46
C VAL A 74 14.26 -1.82 -9.69
N GLY A 75 13.88 -3.01 -9.22
CA GLY A 75 12.52 -3.52 -9.29
C GLY A 75 11.60 -3.05 -8.14
N THR A 76 12.15 -2.47 -7.06
CA THR A 76 11.38 -2.12 -5.85
C THR A 76 10.21 -1.20 -6.16
N TYR A 77 10.42 -0.12 -6.93
CA TYR A 77 9.36 0.83 -7.28
C TYR A 77 8.21 0.14 -8.03
N ALA A 78 8.52 -0.62 -9.08
CA ALA A 78 7.52 -1.28 -9.91
C ALA A 78 6.76 -2.37 -9.14
N ALA A 79 7.46 -3.11 -8.27
CA ALA A 79 6.86 -4.09 -7.37
C ALA A 79 5.87 -3.43 -6.39
N THR A 80 6.25 -2.29 -5.80
CA THR A 80 5.42 -1.54 -4.84
C THR A 80 4.16 -0.99 -5.51
N VAL A 81 4.29 -0.37 -6.70
CA VAL A 81 3.12 0.11 -7.46
C VAL A 81 2.17 -1.04 -7.78
N CYS A 82 2.69 -2.13 -8.34
CA CYS A 82 1.87 -3.30 -8.70
C CYS A 82 1.19 -3.90 -7.47
N GLY A 83 1.94 -4.12 -6.40
CA GLY A 83 1.42 -4.78 -5.21
C GLY A 83 0.40 -3.93 -4.45
N ARG A 84 0.59 -2.60 -4.36
CA ARG A 84 -0.41 -1.69 -3.78
C ARG A 84 -1.70 -1.70 -4.60
N LYS A 85 -1.61 -1.70 -5.93
CA LYS A 85 -2.78 -1.82 -6.82
C LYS A 85 -3.57 -3.11 -6.54
N LEU A 86 -2.87 -4.26 -6.53
CA LEU A 86 -3.49 -5.55 -6.25
C LEU A 86 -4.11 -5.61 -4.84
N LEU A 87 -3.43 -5.08 -3.82
CA LEU A 87 -3.99 -5.00 -2.47
C LEU A 87 -5.28 -4.20 -2.43
N MET A 88 -5.34 -3.05 -3.11
CA MET A 88 -6.55 -2.24 -3.17
C MET A 88 -7.69 -3.00 -3.84
N GLU A 89 -7.42 -3.72 -4.93
CA GLU A 89 -8.41 -4.56 -5.62
C GLU A 89 -8.92 -5.71 -4.73
N ARG A 90 -8.03 -6.37 -3.98
CA ARG A 90 -8.42 -7.45 -3.04
C ARG A 90 -9.20 -6.93 -1.83
N LEU A 91 -8.87 -5.74 -1.36
CA LEU A 91 -9.49 -5.10 -0.19
C LEU A 91 -10.75 -4.29 -0.54
N LEU A 92 -11.19 -4.27 -1.80
CA LEU A 92 -12.54 -3.81 -2.16
C LEU A 92 -13.63 -4.70 -1.55
N HIS A 93 -13.37 -6.01 -1.47
CA HIS A 93 -14.30 -6.99 -0.94
C HIS A 93 -13.53 -8.01 -0.07
N PRO A 94 -12.97 -7.56 1.08
CA PRO A 94 -12.16 -8.44 1.92
C PRO A 94 -13.02 -9.57 2.50
N ALA A 95 -12.41 -10.73 2.72
CA ALA A 95 -13.06 -11.80 3.47
C ALA A 95 -13.45 -11.29 4.87
N PRO A 96 -14.57 -11.77 5.46
CA PRO A 96 -15.02 -11.31 6.78
C PRO A 96 -13.95 -11.38 7.87
N GLU A 97 -13.12 -12.43 7.84
CA GLU A 97 -12.03 -12.64 8.78
C GLU A 97 -10.90 -11.61 8.59
N VAL A 98 -10.61 -11.22 7.35
CA VAL A 98 -9.64 -10.16 7.02
C VAL A 98 -10.18 -8.80 7.47
N GLN A 99 -11.45 -8.51 7.19
CA GLN A 99 -12.12 -7.30 7.63
C GLN A 99 -12.06 -7.14 9.15
N GLN A 100 -12.40 -8.20 9.91
CA GLN A 100 -12.37 -8.16 11.37
C GLN A 100 -10.97 -7.88 11.92
N GLN A 101 -9.94 -8.54 11.36
CA GLN A 101 -8.56 -8.34 11.79
C GLN A 101 -8.06 -6.92 11.49
N LEU A 102 -8.33 -6.40 10.29
CA LEU A 102 -7.94 -5.04 9.90
C LEU A 102 -8.62 -3.98 10.77
N LEU A 103 -9.91 -4.15 11.06
CA LEU A 103 -10.62 -3.23 11.94
C LEU A 103 -10.13 -3.31 13.39
N ALA A 104 -9.79 -4.50 13.90
CA ALA A 104 -9.19 -4.65 15.22
C ALA A 104 -7.82 -3.96 15.30
N MET A 105 -6.97 -4.14 14.29
CA MET A 105 -5.68 -3.44 14.18
C MET A 105 -5.85 -1.92 14.13
N LEU A 106 -6.87 -1.42 13.43
CA LEU A 106 -7.17 0.01 13.37
C LEU A 106 -7.58 0.56 14.73
N GLU A 107 -8.42 -0.15 15.49
CA GLU A 107 -8.81 0.30 16.84
C GLU A 107 -7.60 0.34 17.79
N GLU A 108 -6.71 -0.65 17.69
CA GLU A 108 -5.46 -0.65 18.44
C GLU A 108 -4.60 0.58 18.08
N ASP A 109 -4.39 0.87 16.78
CA ASP A 109 -3.64 2.05 16.31
C ASP A 109 -4.24 3.38 16.80
N LEU A 110 -5.55 3.52 16.74
CA LEU A 110 -6.25 4.72 17.19
C LEU A 110 -6.15 4.90 18.71
N ALA A 111 -6.21 3.80 19.49
CA ALA A 111 -6.03 3.84 20.93
C ALA A 111 -4.61 4.26 21.33
N ILE A 112 -3.60 3.82 20.58
CA ILE A 112 -2.20 4.18 20.75
C ILE A 112 -1.99 5.67 20.49
N PHE A 113 -2.54 6.18 19.40
CA PHE A 113 -2.50 7.61 19.06
C PHE A 113 -3.15 8.49 20.14
N ALA A 114 -4.27 8.06 20.71
CA ALA A 114 -4.96 8.79 21.79
C ALA A 114 -4.25 8.69 23.15
N GLY A 115 -3.54 7.59 23.41
CA GLY A 115 -2.89 7.28 24.68
C GLY A 115 -1.44 7.76 24.81
N GLY A 116 -0.82 8.30 23.75
CA GLY A 116 0.57 8.75 23.76
C GLY A 116 1.60 7.64 24.06
N SER A 117 1.18 6.37 23.96
CA SER A 117 2.03 5.21 24.22
C SER A 117 2.72 4.79 22.93
N ASP A 118 4.01 4.51 23.01
CA ASP A 118 4.85 4.08 21.88
C ASP A 118 4.67 2.57 21.60
N SER A 119 3.41 2.11 21.59
CA SER A 119 3.14 0.72 21.26
C SER A 119 3.35 0.56 19.76
N LEU A 120 4.39 -0.20 19.41
CA LEU A 120 4.52 -0.74 18.08
C LEU A 120 3.26 -1.58 17.85
N LEU A 121 2.31 -1.06 17.06
CA LEU A 121 1.37 -1.89 16.30
C LEU A 121 2.10 -3.19 15.94
N ASP A 122 1.46 -4.34 16.12
CA ASP A 122 2.08 -5.61 15.75
C ASP A 122 2.23 -5.66 14.21
N ARG A 123 3.29 -5.03 13.71
CA ARG A 123 3.64 -4.92 12.30
C ARG A 123 3.85 -6.31 11.71
N SER A 124 4.28 -7.27 12.54
CA SER A 124 4.42 -8.66 12.11
C SER A 124 3.06 -9.27 11.78
N ARG A 125 2.05 -9.06 12.64
CA ARG A 125 0.66 -9.50 12.41
C ARG A 125 0.06 -8.86 11.15
N LEU A 126 0.24 -7.56 10.94
CA LEU A 126 -0.25 -6.88 9.72
C LEU A 126 0.45 -7.42 8.47
N ARG A 127 1.77 -7.62 8.49
CA ARG A 127 2.51 -8.19 7.35
C ARG A 127 2.07 -9.61 7.02
N GLU A 128 1.85 -10.46 8.02
CA GLU A 128 1.32 -11.82 7.81
C GLU A 128 -0.06 -11.79 7.18
N LEU A 129 -0.94 -10.91 7.66
CA LEU A 129 -2.26 -10.72 7.06
C LEU A 129 -2.14 -10.29 5.59
N LEU A 130 -1.30 -9.31 5.28
CA LEU A 130 -1.10 -8.82 3.90
C LEU A 130 -0.55 -9.91 2.97
N ARG A 131 0.31 -10.79 3.46
CA ARG A 131 0.76 -11.98 2.71
C ARG A 131 -0.37 -12.93 2.37
N GLY A 132 -1.35 -13.06 3.26
CA GLY A 132 -2.54 -13.88 3.05
C GLY A 132 -3.63 -13.23 2.21
N VAL A 133 -3.69 -11.88 2.16
CA VAL A 133 -4.66 -11.13 1.32
C VAL A 133 -4.33 -11.27 -0.16
N LEU A 134 -3.05 -11.20 -0.52
CA LEU A 134 -2.59 -11.42 -1.89
C LEU A 134 -2.53 -12.91 -2.21
N THR A 135 -3.04 -13.28 -3.38
CA THR A 135 -2.97 -14.66 -3.87
C THR A 135 -1.56 -15.01 -4.35
N GLN A 136 -1.27 -16.30 -4.53
CA GLN A 136 -0.01 -16.72 -5.15
C GLN A 136 0.21 -16.07 -6.53
N GLN A 137 -0.84 -15.95 -7.34
CA GLN A 137 -0.75 -15.31 -8.67
C GLN A 137 -0.40 -13.82 -8.57
N ASP A 138 -0.94 -13.13 -7.55
CA ASP A 138 -0.61 -11.73 -7.29
C ASP A 138 0.90 -11.59 -6.96
N TRP A 139 1.43 -12.50 -6.13
CA TRP A 139 2.85 -12.54 -5.79
C TRP A 139 3.75 -12.87 -6.99
N GLU A 140 3.33 -13.82 -7.84
CA GLU A 140 4.03 -14.15 -9.08
C GLU A 140 4.08 -12.94 -10.04
N LEU A 141 2.98 -12.19 -10.14
CA LEU A 141 2.94 -10.97 -10.96
C LEU A 141 3.87 -9.88 -10.44
N ILE A 142 3.86 -9.63 -9.12
CA ILE A 142 4.77 -8.66 -8.47
C ILE A 142 6.22 -9.06 -8.74
N ALA A 143 6.56 -10.34 -8.58
CA ALA A 143 7.90 -10.86 -8.82
C ALA A 143 8.33 -10.73 -10.28
N ALA A 144 7.44 -11.04 -11.22
CA ALA A 144 7.69 -10.91 -12.65
C ALA A 144 8.00 -9.46 -13.04
N ILE A 145 7.17 -8.51 -12.59
CA ILE A 145 7.36 -7.07 -12.85
C ILE A 145 8.69 -6.58 -12.27
N ALA A 146 9.01 -6.95 -11.02
CA ALA A 146 10.29 -6.59 -10.41
C ALA A 146 11.48 -7.14 -11.21
N GLY A 147 11.39 -8.41 -11.63
CA GLY A 147 12.42 -9.07 -12.43
C GLY A 147 12.59 -8.47 -13.83
N ASP A 148 11.51 -8.05 -14.46
CA ASP A 148 11.54 -7.38 -15.76
C ASP A 148 12.29 -6.05 -15.70
N CYS A 149 12.12 -5.25 -14.64
CA CYS A 149 12.89 -4.01 -14.45
C CYS A 149 14.41 -4.28 -14.34
N VAL A 150 14.81 -5.36 -13.67
CA VAL A 150 16.22 -5.76 -13.58
C VAL A 150 16.73 -6.16 -14.96
N ARG A 151 15.96 -6.97 -15.70
CA ARG A 151 16.28 -7.40 -17.06
C ARG A 151 16.46 -6.20 -17.99
N GLU A 152 15.53 -5.25 -17.97
CA GLU A 152 15.59 -4.04 -18.78
C GLU A 152 16.83 -3.21 -18.46
N ARG A 153 17.14 -2.98 -17.17
CA ARG A 153 18.33 -2.23 -16.76
C ARG A 153 19.63 -2.86 -17.26
N VAL A 154 19.74 -4.20 -17.22
CA VAL A 154 20.92 -4.90 -17.76
C VAL A 154 21.05 -4.67 -19.27
N MET A 155 19.93 -4.76 -20.00
CA MET A 155 19.93 -4.56 -21.46
C MET A 155 20.27 -3.11 -21.85
N GLU A 156 19.76 -2.12 -21.12
CA GLU A 156 20.11 -0.70 -21.31
C GLU A 156 21.62 -0.48 -21.17
N GLN A 157 22.23 -0.99 -20.11
CA GLN A 157 23.66 -0.86 -19.86
C GLN A 157 24.50 -1.54 -20.94
N PHE A 158 24.09 -2.73 -21.39
CA PHE A 158 24.77 -3.45 -22.47
C PHE A 158 24.72 -2.69 -23.79
N GLN A 159 23.59 -2.05 -24.12
CA GLN A 159 23.47 -1.26 -25.36
C GLN A 159 24.28 0.04 -25.26
N ALA A 160 24.24 0.73 -24.11
CA ALA A 160 25.03 1.94 -23.89
C ALA A 160 26.54 1.67 -24.06
N ALA A 161 27.03 0.53 -23.57
CA ALA A 161 28.41 0.10 -23.71
C ALA A 161 28.83 -0.22 -25.16
N LYS A 162 27.88 -0.54 -26.05
CA LYS A 162 28.16 -0.77 -27.48
C LYS A 162 28.23 0.50 -28.31
N THR A 163 27.61 1.58 -27.83
CA THR A 163 27.54 2.87 -28.51
C THR A 163 28.63 3.85 -28.07
N ALA A 164 29.39 3.51 -27.02
CA ALA A 164 30.55 4.25 -26.52
C ALA A 164 31.85 3.76 -27.17
#